data_AF-A0A975AS93-F1
#
_entry.id   AF-A0A975AS93-F1
#
_cell.length_a   1.000
_cell.length_b   1.000
_cell.length_c   1.000
_cell.angle_alpha   90.00
_cell.angle_beta   90.00
_cell.angle_gamma   90.00
#
_symmetry.space_group_name_H-M   'P 1'
#
loop_
_entity.id
_entity.type
_entity.pdbx_description
1 polymer ?
#
loop_
_entity_poly.entity_id
_entity_poly.type
_entity_poly.pdbx_seq_one_letter_code
_entity_poly.pdbx_strand_id
1 'polypeptide(L)'
;MTTTGTAARALRFFLPCLLLMSGLALASDRDDDARAKVREQSQQVLERLYAAKPSARKVIANSKGYATFSRWGLKIGPLGGGLGRGLMVAKPSGQQTFMRFVEGSAGFGFGIKKFDLIFVFQTQQAMADFTKGWEAGGQATASAKAKAGGKAIDGAVSVAPGVWVYQNTEKGLAAELGIKGTKYYKDKDLN
;
A
#
# COMPACT_ATOMS: atom_id res chain seq x y z
N MET A 1 -47.39 71.45 21.19
CA MET A 1 -48.65 71.07 20.51
C MET A 1 -48.35 70.83 19.03
N THR A 2 -49.00 69.80 18.47
CA THR A 2 -49.10 69.37 17.04
C THR A 2 -47.88 68.78 16.32
N THR A 3 -47.70 67.48 16.53
CA THR A 3 -47.76 66.34 15.57
C THR A 3 -47.46 66.57 14.08
N THR A 4 -46.49 65.82 13.52
CA THR A 4 -46.66 65.03 12.28
C THR A 4 -45.67 63.85 12.29
N GLY A 5 -46.19 62.61 12.17
CA GLY A 5 -45.37 61.40 11.97
C GLY A 5 -45.25 61.03 10.49
N THR A 6 -44.45 60.01 10.18
CA THR A 6 -44.85 58.77 9.47
C THR A 6 -43.62 57.92 9.12
N ALA A 7 -43.79 56.61 9.31
CA ALA A 7 -42.94 55.46 9.05
C ALA A 7 -42.20 55.40 7.70
N ALA A 8 -41.11 54.61 7.64
CA ALA A 8 -41.07 53.39 6.82
C ALA A 8 -39.75 52.58 6.95
N ARG A 9 -39.91 51.28 7.23
CA ARG A 9 -39.26 50.10 6.61
C ARG A 9 -37.71 50.07 6.57
N ALA A 10 -37.08 49.25 7.40
CA ALA A 10 -36.82 47.82 7.14
C ALA A 10 -35.93 47.56 5.91
N LEU A 11 -34.70 47.08 6.12
CA LEU A 11 -34.24 45.81 5.52
C LEU A 11 -32.93 45.33 6.17
N ARG A 12 -33.04 44.25 6.94
CA ARG A 12 -31.92 43.41 7.36
C ARG A 12 -31.30 42.78 6.10
N PHE A 13 -30.09 43.16 5.72
CA PHE A 13 -29.27 42.34 4.82
C PHE A 13 -28.18 41.66 5.63
N PHE A 14 -28.56 40.47 6.06
CA PHE A 14 -27.75 39.44 6.66
C PHE A 14 -26.63 39.04 5.70
N LEU A 15 -25.41 39.03 6.22
CA LEU A 15 -24.19 38.48 5.63
C LEU A 15 -24.44 37.06 5.08
N PRO A 16 -24.00 36.74 3.85
CA PRO A 16 -23.25 35.49 3.71
C PRO A 16 -22.20 35.56 2.59
N CYS A 17 -20.94 35.73 2.96
CA CYS A 17 -19.82 35.44 2.05
C CYS A 17 -18.70 34.71 2.80
N LEU A 18 -19.06 33.61 3.49
CA LEU A 18 -18.10 32.81 4.25
C LEU A 18 -18.46 31.32 4.25
N LEU A 19 -18.69 30.72 3.08
CA LEU A 19 -18.95 29.27 2.96
C LEU A 19 -18.29 28.63 1.71
N LEU A 20 -17.04 28.99 1.40
CA LEU A 20 -16.29 28.34 0.31
C LEU A 20 -14.92 27.77 0.71
N MET A 21 -14.53 27.81 1.98
CA MET A 21 -13.22 27.30 2.44
C MET A 21 -13.24 25.93 3.13
N SER A 22 -14.41 25.31 3.31
CA SER A 22 -14.54 24.05 4.08
C SER A 22 -14.25 22.76 3.30
N GLY A 23 -13.91 22.85 2.00
CA GLY A 23 -13.69 21.66 1.15
C GLY A 23 -12.28 21.07 1.25
N LEU A 24 -11.25 21.90 1.46
CA LEU A 24 -9.84 21.47 1.43
C LEU A 24 -9.43 20.72 2.72
N ALA A 25 -9.91 21.17 3.88
CA ALA A 25 -9.57 20.57 5.17
C ALA A 25 -10.10 19.13 5.33
N LEU A 26 -11.28 18.83 4.79
CA LEU A 26 -11.87 17.49 4.88
C LEU A 26 -11.17 16.45 3.99
N ALA A 27 -10.49 16.87 2.92
CA ALA A 27 -9.75 15.97 2.04
C ALA A 27 -8.39 15.59 2.65
N SER A 28 -7.65 16.57 3.18
CA SER A 28 -6.35 16.34 3.84
C SER A 28 -6.45 15.37 5.02
N ASP A 29 -7.46 15.56 5.88
CA ASP A 29 -7.65 14.71 7.06
C ASP A 29 -7.91 13.24 6.68
N ARG A 30 -8.69 13.00 5.62
CA ARG A 30 -8.98 11.65 5.12
C ARG A 30 -7.74 10.96 4.58
N ASP A 31 -6.88 11.70 3.88
CA ASP A 31 -5.64 11.17 3.34
C ASP A 31 -4.61 10.87 4.44
N ASP A 32 -4.56 11.70 5.48
CA ASP A 32 -3.73 11.44 6.67
C ASP A 32 -4.19 10.19 7.43
N ASP A 33 -5.49 10.03 7.65
CA ASP A 33 -6.07 8.82 8.24
C ASP A 33 -5.77 7.58 7.39
N ALA A 34 -5.88 7.71 6.06
CA ALA A 34 -5.53 6.65 5.13
C ALA A 34 -4.06 6.26 5.23
N ARG A 35 -3.14 7.24 5.26
CA ARG A 35 -1.70 7.01 5.43
C ARG A 35 -1.40 6.35 6.78
N ALA A 36 -2.00 6.84 7.87
CA ALA A 36 -1.84 6.28 9.20
C ALA A 36 -2.25 4.81 9.25
N LYS A 37 -3.42 4.48 8.69
CA LYS A 37 -3.91 3.10 8.58
C LYS A 37 -2.98 2.20 7.79
N VAL A 38 -2.43 2.68 6.67
CA VAL A 38 -1.48 1.91 5.86
C VAL A 38 -0.17 1.67 6.62
N ARG A 39 0.31 2.63 7.42
CA ARG A 39 1.49 2.45 8.28
C ARG A 39 1.24 1.43 9.39
N GLU A 40 0.10 1.50 10.05
CA GLU A 40 -0.30 0.55 11.08
C GLU A 40 -0.35 -0.88 10.51
N GLN A 41 -1.01 -1.05 9.35
CA GLN A 41 -1.04 -2.33 8.65
C GLN A 41 0.37 -2.82 8.29
N SER A 42 1.25 -1.94 7.80
CA SER A 42 2.65 -2.27 7.50
C SER A 42 3.39 -2.79 8.73
N GLN A 43 3.21 -2.15 9.88
CA GLN A 43 3.81 -2.57 11.16
C GLN A 43 3.33 -3.96 11.56
N GLN A 44 2.01 -4.20 11.54
CA GLN A 44 1.43 -5.51 11.87
C GLN A 44 1.95 -6.63 10.94
N VAL A 45 2.11 -6.34 9.64
CA VAL A 45 2.68 -7.29 8.69
C VAL A 45 4.12 -7.67 9.06
N LEU A 46 4.95 -6.67 9.39
CA LEU A 46 6.33 -6.90 9.81
C LEU A 46 6.42 -7.65 11.14
N GLU A 47 5.58 -7.32 12.11
CA GLU A 47 5.51 -8.02 13.40
C GLU A 47 5.21 -9.51 13.21
N ARG A 48 4.22 -9.85 12.39
CA ARG A 48 3.90 -11.24 12.05
C ARG A 48 5.08 -11.93 11.36
N LEU A 49 5.77 -11.24 10.45
CA LEU A 49 6.95 -11.79 9.78
C LEU A 49 8.05 -12.09 10.80
N TYR A 50 8.32 -11.16 11.71
CA TYR A 50 9.39 -11.31 12.68
C TYR A 50 9.08 -12.33 13.77
N ALA A 51 7.81 -12.53 14.10
CA ALA A 51 7.37 -13.62 14.96
C ALA A 51 7.60 -14.98 14.28
N ALA A 52 7.24 -15.11 13.00
CA ALA A 52 7.41 -16.36 12.24
C ALA A 52 8.88 -16.62 11.85
N LYS A 53 9.66 -15.56 11.59
CA LYS A 53 11.03 -15.61 11.09
C LYS A 53 11.89 -14.48 11.66
N PRO A 54 12.44 -14.63 12.88
CA PRO A 54 13.26 -13.59 13.51
C PRO A 54 14.45 -13.14 12.66
N SER A 55 15.06 -14.03 11.87
CA SER A 55 16.18 -13.71 10.98
C SER A 55 15.83 -12.70 9.87
N ALA A 56 14.54 -12.57 9.52
CA ALA A 56 14.08 -11.59 8.53
C ALA A 56 14.35 -10.14 8.98
N ARG A 57 14.45 -9.86 10.29
CA ARG A 57 14.85 -8.55 10.81
C ARG A 57 16.19 -8.09 10.23
N LYS A 58 17.18 -8.99 10.21
CA LYS A 58 18.52 -8.70 9.68
C LYS A 58 18.49 -8.54 8.16
N VAL A 59 17.67 -9.32 7.47
CA VAL A 59 17.51 -9.23 6.02
C VAL A 59 16.92 -7.87 5.62
N ILE A 60 15.85 -7.43 6.27
CA ILE A 60 15.20 -6.13 6.04
C ILE A 60 16.06 -4.98 6.56
N ALA A 61 16.86 -5.20 7.61
CA ALA A 61 17.82 -4.21 8.10
C ALA A 61 18.84 -3.84 7.01
N ASN A 62 19.38 -4.84 6.32
CA ASN A 62 20.47 -4.70 5.35
C ASN A 62 20.02 -4.49 3.90
N SER A 63 18.72 -4.39 3.64
CA SER A 63 18.18 -4.17 2.28
C SER A 63 18.25 -2.69 1.87
N LYS A 64 17.99 -2.41 0.58
CA LYS A 64 17.80 -1.03 0.06
C LYS A 64 16.38 -0.51 0.27
N GLY A 65 15.47 -1.38 0.69
CA GLY A 65 14.10 -1.04 1.01
C GLY A 65 13.25 -2.29 1.15
N TYR A 66 11.99 -2.09 1.53
CA TYR A 66 10.98 -3.15 1.57
C TYR A 66 9.60 -2.59 1.23
N ALA A 67 8.68 -3.47 0.81
CA ALA A 67 7.28 -3.13 0.66
C ALA A 67 6.39 -4.17 1.31
N THR A 68 5.41 -3.73 2.10
CA THR A 68 4.45 -4.59 2.79
C THR A 68 3.07 -4.43 2.18
N PHE A 69 2.39 -5.56 1.94
CA PHE A 69 1.03 -5.61 1.46
C PHE A 69 0.24 -6.61 2.29
N SER A 70 -0.99 -6.26 2.68
CA SER A 70 -1.84 -7.15 3.45
C SER A 70 -3.11 -7.47 2.68
N ARG A 71 -3.39 -8.76 2.48
CA ARG A 71 -4.67 -9.22 1.92
C ARG A 71 -5.81 -9.26 2.95
N TRP A 72 -5.49 -9.01 4.21
CA TRP A 72 -6.42 -9.08 5.34
C TRP A 72 -7.47 -7.97 5.39
N GLY A 73 -7.45 -7.06 4.41
CA GLY A 73 -8.43 -5.99 4.24
C GLY A 73 -8.74 -5.69 2.78
N LEU A 74 -8.66 -6.70 1.90
CA LEU A 74 -9.07 -6.56 0.50
C LEU A 74 -10.50 -6.02 0.43
N LYS A 75 -10.71 -5.05 -0.45
CA LYS A 75 -12.04 -4.70 -0.93
C LYS A 75 -12.27 -5.40 -2.26
N ILE A 76 -13.50 -5.88 -2.46
CA ILE A 76 -13.93 -6.38 -3.77
C ILE A 76 -14.18 -5.15 -4.66
N GLY A 77 -13.46 -5.08 -5.76
CA GLY A 77 -13.62 -4.06 -6.78
C GLY A 77 -14.84 -4.33 -7.67
N PRO A 78 -15.22 -3.36 -8.52
CA PRO A 78 -16.43 -3.44 -9.35
C PRO A 78 -16.42 -4.60 -10.37
N LEU A 79 -15.24 -5.13 -10.71
CA LEU A 79 -15.07 -6.26 -11.63
C LEU A 79 -14.82 -7.60 -10.90
N GLY A 80 -15.12 -7.68 -9.61
CA GLY A 80 -14.95 -8.89 -8.79
C GLY A 80 -13.51 -9.21 -8.40
N GLY A 81 -12.56 -8.32 -8.69
CA GLY A 81 -11.15 -8.43 -8.31
C GLY A 81 -10.84 -7.87 -6.92
N GLY A 82 -9.67 -8.21 -6.38
CA GLY A 82 -9.21 -7.73 -5.09
C GLY A 82 -8.46 -6.40 -5.17
N LEU A 83 -8.78 -5.44 -4.32
CA LEU A 83 -8.07 -4.16 -4.21
C LEU A 83 -7.54 -3.96 -2.79
N GLY A 84 -6.29 -3.54 -2.67
CA GLY A 84 -5.67 -3.24 -1.39
C GLY A 84 -4.59 -2.17 -1.47
N ARG A 85 -4.09 -1.79 -0.29
CA ARG A 85 -3.00 -0.82 -0.11
C ARG A 85 -1.81 -1.47 0.57
N GLY A 86 -0.66 -0.83 0.44
CA GLY A 86 0.57 -1.22 1.08
C GLY A 86 1.50 -0.02 1.25
N LEU A 87 2.64 -0.28 1.88
CA LEU A 87 3.65 0.72 2.15
C LEU A 87 4.98 0.21 1.64
N MET A 88 5.69 1.04 0.87
CA MET A 88 7.09 0.84 0.57
C MET A 88 7.94 1.82 1.36
N VAL A 89 9.05 1.35 1.92
CA VAL A 89 10.01 2.17 2.67
C VAL A 89 11.40 2.00 2.06
N ALA A 90 11.97 3.11 1.60
CA ALA A 90 13.34 3.15 1.10
C ALA A 90 14.34 3.25 2.26
N LYS A 91 15.52 2.63 2.09
CA LYS A 91 16.62 2.70 3.04
C LYS A 91 17.90 3.24 2.40
N PRO A 92 18.69 4.05 3.12
CA PRO A 92 18.52 4.42 4.54
C PRO A 92 17.60 5.64 4.78
N SER A 93 17.10 6.30 3.73
CA SER A 93 16.37 7.58 3.85
C SER A 93 15.08 7.52 4.65
N GLY A 94 14.46 6.34 4.79
CA GLY A 94 13.16 6.18 5.44
C GLY A 94 12.00 6.71 4.59
N GLN A 95 12.26 7.11 3.33
CA GLN A 95 11.22 7.64 2.45
C GLN A 95 10.11 6.61 2.27
N GLN A 96 8.89 7.05 2.57
CA GLN A 96 7.68 6.25 2.46
C GLN A 96 7.01 6.52 1.12
N THR A 97 6.63 5.45 0.44
CA THR A 97 5.80 5.50 -0.77
C THR A 97 4.57 4.64 -0.53
N PHE A 98 3.40 5.25 -0.58
CA PHE A 98 2.13 4.55 -0.45
C PHE A 98 1.83 3.80 -1.74
N MET A 99 1.44 2.54 -1.61
CA MET A 99 1.28 1.62 -2.73
C MET A 99 -0.15 1.08 -2.76
N ARG A 100 -0.60 0.70 -3.94
CA ARG A 100 -1.82 -0.05 -4.19
C ARG A 100 -1.48 -1.36 -4.88
N PHE A 101 -2.37 -2.33 -4.72
CA PHE A 101 -2.35 -3.52 -5.55
C PHE A 101 -3.76 -3.90 -6.00
N VAL A 102 -3.82 -4.51 -7.18
CA VAL A 102 -5.04 -5.03 -7.79
C VAL A 102 -4.81 -6.48 -8.22
N GLU A 103 -5.76 -7.34 -7.86
CA GLU A 103 -5.78 -8.75 -8.21
C GLU A 103 -6.83 -8.96 -9.29
N GLY A 104 -6.37 -9.38 -10.47
CA GLY A 104 -7.25 -9.75 -11.57
C GLY A 104 -7.93 -11.09 -11.31
N SER A 105 -9.16 -11.25 -11.82
CA SER A 105 -9.94 -12.51 -11.79
C SER A 105 -9.42 -13.59 -12.77
N ALA A 106 -8.22 -13.41 -13.32
CA ALA A 106 -7.68 -14.25 -14.39
C ALA A 106 -7.11 -15.58 -13.86
N GLY A 107 -7.99 -16.59 -13.75
CA GLY A 107 -7.63 -18.00 -13.71
C GLY A 107 -8.08 -18.72 -12.45
N PHE A 108 -9.30 -19.26 -12.51
CA PHE A 108 -9.83 -20.40 -11.75
C PHE A 108 -8.88 -21.06 -10.73
N GLY A 109 -9.02 -20.66 -9.47
CA GLY A 109 -8.29 -21.21 -8.34
C GLY A 109 -8.80 -20.57 -7.06
N PHE A 110 -10.09 -20.76 -6.76
CA PHE A 110 -10.81 -20.17 -5.65
C PHE A 110 -10.06 -20.33 -4.33
N GLY A 111 -9.55 -19.21 -3.85
CA GLY A 111 -9.00 -19.07 -2.52
C GLY A 111 -8.45 -17.66 -2.39
N ILE A 112 -9.30 -16.73 -1.92
CA ILE A 112 -8.82 -15.49 -1.29
C ILE A 112 -8.14 -15.93 0.01
N LYS A 113 -6.97 -16.55 -0.11
CA LYS A 113 -6.16 -16.90 1.05
C LYS A 113 -5.70 -15.57 1.63
N LYS A 114 -6.07 -15.32 2.88
CA LYS A 114 -5.61 -14.16 3.62
C LYS A 114 -4.14 -14.36 3.94
N PHE A 115 -3.30 -13.53 3.36
CA PHE A 115 -1.88 -13.52 3.63
C PHE A 115 -1.31 -12.11 3.47
N ASP A 116 -0.14 -11.90 4.04
CA ASP A 116 0.66 -10.71 3.82
C ASP A 116 1.83 -11.03 2.91
N LEU A 117 2.30 -10.02 2.20
CA LEU A 117 3.49 -10.07 1.39
C LEU A 117 4.47 -9.01 1.86
N ILE A 118 5.73 -9.42 1.95
CA ILE A 118 6.84 -8.53 2.28
C ILE A 118 7.88 -8.67 1.19
N PHE A 119 7.91 -7.70 0.29
CA PHE A 119 8.94 -7.55 -0.73
C PHE A 119 10.18 -6.93 -0.09
N VAL A 120 11.34 -7.51 -0.35
CA VAL A 120 12.64 -7.02 0.11
C VAL A 120 13.51 -6.74 -1.11
N PHE A 121 13.98 -5.50 -1.22
CA PHE A 121 14.76 -5.03 -2.35
C PHE A 121 16.25 -4.98 -2.00
N GLN A 122 17.06 -5.79 -2.68
CA GLN A 122 18.51 -5.85 -2.48
C GLN A 122 19.25 -4.73 -3.25
N THR A 123 18.62 -4.12 -4.24
CA THR A 123 19.21 -3.04 -5.05
C THR A 123 18.26 -1.85 -5.16
N GLN A 124 18.82 -0.65 -5.36
CA GLN A 124 18.02 0.55 -5.63
C GLN A 124 17.27 0.44 -6.97
N GLN A 125 17.90 -0.18 -7.97
CA GLN A 125 17.27 -0.43 -9.26
C GLN A 125 16.01 -1.28 -9.13
N ALA A 126 16.08 -2.38 -8.36
CA ALA A 126 14.92 -3.24 -8.14
C ALA A 126 13.75 -2.50 -7.49
N MET A 127 14.04 -1.61 -6.54
CA MET A 127 13.02 -0.76 -5.91
C MET A 127 12.47 0.28 -6.90
N ALA A 128 13.34 0.96 -7.66
CA ALA A 128 12.94 1.95 -8.65
C ALA A 128 12.04 1.32 -9.73
N ASP A 129 12.40 0.15 -10.23
CA ASP A 129 11.60 -0.58 -11.22
C ASP A 129 10.26 -1.04 -10.64
N PHE A 130 10.24 -1.51 -9.39
CA PHE A 130 8.99 -1.87 -8.71
C PHE A 130 8.01 -0.69 -8.63
N THR A 131 8.52 0.53 -8.37
CA THR A 131 7.67 1.72 -8.28
C THR A 131 7.07 2.20 -9.60
N LYS A 132 7.61 1.76 -10.75
CA LYS A 132 7.03 2.05 -12.08
C LYS A 132 5.76 1.21 -12.34
N GLY A 133 5.54 0.19 -11.53
CA GLY A 133 4.48 -0.80 -11.69
C GLY A 133 5.09 -2.18 -11.85
N TRP A 134 4.68 -3.11 -11.00
CA TRP A 134 5.18 -4.48 -11.00
C TRP A 134 4.02 -5.46 -11.04
N GLU A 135 4.10 -6.48 -11.89
CA GLU A 135 3.06 -7.50 -12.03
C GLU A 135 3.59 -8.89 -11.71
N ALA A 136 2.87 -9.65 -10.89
CA ALA A 136 3.25 -11.01 -10.58
C ALA A 136 2.88 -11.95 -11.73
N GLY A 137 3.88 -12.42 -12.48
CA GLY A 137 3.73 -13.40 -13.56
C GLY A 137 4.30 -12.95 -14.90
N GLY A 138 4.42 -11.64 -15.14
CA GLY A 138 5.07 -11.11 -16.35
C GLY A 138 6.60 -11.25 -16.35
N GLN A 139 7.20 -11.44 -15.18
CA GLN A 139 8.65 -11.40 -14.97
C GLN A 139 9.27 -12.81 -14.94
N ALA A 140 8.56 -13.82 -15.47
CA ALA A 140 8.90 -15.24 -15.37
C ALA A 140 10.35 -15.57 -15.80
N THR A 141 10.87 -14.91 -16.84
CA THR A 141 12.25 -15.11 -17.33
C THR A 141 13.32 -14.58 -16.35
N ALA A 142 12.98 -13.60 -15.51
CA ALA A 142 13.90 -12.95 -14.58
C ALA A 142 14.08 -13.76 -13.28
N SER A 143 13.02 -14.43 -12.81
CA SER A 143 13.05 -15.30 -11.62
C SER A 143 13.94 -16.53 -11.80
N ALA A 144 13.98 -17.09 -13.03
CA ALA A 144 14.86 -18.22 -13.35
C ALA A 144 16.35 -17.85 -13.24
N LYS A 145 16.73 -16.64 -13.68
CA LYS A 145 18.11 -16.12 -13.54
C LYS A 145 18.47 -15.75 -12.11
N ALA A 146 17.50 -15.31 -11.31
CA ALA A 146 17.75 -14.94 -9.92
C ALA A 146 18.10 -16.13 -9.02
N LYS A 147 17.61 -17.34 -9.34
CA LYS A 147 18.07 -18.59 -8.70
C LYS A 147 19.56 -18.89 -8.92
N ALA A 148 20.19 -18.29 -9.93
CA ALA A 148 21.57 -18.55 -10.31
C ALA A 148 22.61 -17.53 -9.77
N GLY A 149 22.18 -16.41 -9.16
CA GLY A 149 23.09 -15.28 -8.88
C GLY A 149 23.06 -14.68 -7.48
N GLY A 150 22.21 -15.15 -6.55
CA GLY A 150 22.08 -14.58 -5.21
C GLY A 150 22.06 -15.64 -4.10
N LYS A 151 22.60 -15.30 -2.92
CA LYS A 151 22.45 -16.13 -1.72
C LYS A 151 20.95 -16.29 -1.42
N ALA A 152 20.50 -17.53 -1.30
CA ALA A 152 19.12 -17.83 -0.91
C ALA A 152 18.78 -17.12 0.41
N ILE A 153 17.66 -16.43 0.43
CA ILE A 153 17.12 -15.84 1.65
C ILE A 153 16.13 -16.84 2.24
N ASP A 154 16.48 -17.38 3.40
CA ASP A 154 15.67 -18.36 4.10
C ASP A 154 14.26 -17.83 4.41
N GLY A 155 13.25 -18.60 3.98
CA GLY A 155 11.82 -18.26 4.10
C GLY A 155 11.30 -17.28 3.04
N ALA A 156 12.13 -16.80 2.11
CA ALA A 156 11.72 -15.91 1.04
C ALA A 156 11.95 -16.52 -0.35
N VAL A 157 11.09 -16.16 -1.28
CA VAL A 157 11.15 -16.59 -2.67
C VAL A 157 11.65 -15.43 -3.54
N SER A 158 12.63 -15.70 -4.40
CA SER A 158 13.11 -14.71 -5.37
C SER A 158 12.13 -14.58 -6.53
N VAL A 159 11.62 -13.38 -6.78
CA VAL A 159 10.61 -13.08 -7.81
C VAL A 159 11.13 -12.22 -8.97
N ALA A 160 12.31 -11.64 -8.80
CA ALA A 160 13.08 -10.93 -9.82
C ALA A 160 14.53 -10.75 -9.31
N PRO A 161 15.49 -10.39 -10.17
CA PRO A 161 16.84 -10.04 -9.74
C PRO A 161 16.82 -8.99 -8.63
N GLY A 162 17.31 -9.36 -7.45
CA GLY A 162 17.34 -8.47 -6.28
C GLY A 162 16.00 -8.24 -5.58
N VAL A 163 14.93 -8.99 -5.91
CA VAL A 163 13.62 -8.89 -5.25
C VAL A 163 13.25 -10.23 -4.62
N TRP A 164 13.11 -10.23 -3.31
CA TRP A 164 12.72 -11.39 -2.51
C TRP A 164 11.39 -11.14 -1.82
N VAL A 165 10.57 -12.18 -1.67
CA VAL A 165 9.23 -12.04 -1.08
C VAL A 165 9.02 -13.08 0.00
N TYR A 166 8.65 -12.60 1.19
CA TYR A 166 8.05 -13.42 2.23
C TYR A 166 6.53 -13.41 2.08
N GLN A 167 5.88 -14.55 2.33
CA GLN A 167 4.43 -14.63 2.42
C GLN A 167 4.00 -15.15 3.79
N ASN A 168 3.38 -14.29 4.59
CA ASN A 168 2.83 -14.66 5.89
C ASN A 168 1.38 -15.11 5.75
N THR A 169 1.08 -16.32 6.18
CA THR A 169 -0.30 -16.85 6.26
C THR A 169 -0.75 -16.94 7.72
N GLU A 170 -2.02 -17.26 7.92
CA GLU A 170 -2.57 -17.65 9.23
C GLU A 170 -1.73 -18.69 9.98
N LYS A 171 -1.12 -19.62 9.25
CA LYS A 171 -0.38 -20.76 9.82
C LYS A 171 1.14 -20.52 9.86
N GLY A 172 1.60 -19.31 9.55
CA GLY A 172 3.02 -18.97 9.43
C GLY A 172 3.48 -18.75 7.99
N LEU A 173 4.78 -18.84 7.73
CA LEU A 173 5.35 -18.60 6.41
C LEU A 173 4.93 -19.66 5.39
N ALA A 174 4.47 -19.24 4.22
CA ALA A 174 4.20 -20.13 3.11
C ALA A 174 5.48 -20.49 2.35
N ALA A 175 5.56 -21.75 1.89
CA ALA A 175 6.62 -22.22 1.00
C ALA A 175 6.43 -21.73 -0.46
N GLU A 176 5.20 -21.37 -0.83
CA GLU A 176 4.82 -20.94 -2.18
C GLU A 176 4.10 -19.59 -2.17
N LEU A 177 4.33 -18.79 -3.22
CA LEU A 177 3.73 -17.48 -3.37
C LEU A 177 2.41 -17.53 -4.16
N GLY A 178 1.33 -17.04 -3.55
CA GLY A 178 0.01 -16.90 -4.16
C GLY A 178 -0.19 -15.58 -4.92
N ILE A 179 0.88 -15.01 -5.50
CA ILE A 179 0.88 -13.62 -5.95
C ILE A 179 0.52 -13.43 -7.42
N LYS A 180 0.47 -14.50 -8.23
CA LYS A 180 0.20 -14.43 -9.69
C LYS A 180 -1.08 -13.64 -10.00
N GLY A 181 -1.04 -12.83 -11.05
CA GLY A 181 -2.19 -12.01 -11.46
C GLY A 181 -2.43 -10.77 -10.58
N THR A 182 -1.46 -10.43 -9.72
CA THR A 182 -1.51 -9.21 -8.90
C THR A 182 -0.58 -8.15 -9.49
N LYS A 183 -1.10 -6.93 -9.67
CA LYS A 183 -0.33 -5.76 -10.07
C LYS A 183 -0.18 -4.80 -8.89
N TYR A 184 1.02 -4.27 -8.70
CA TYR A 184 1.42 -3.36 -7.62
C TYR A 184 1.89 -2.05 -8.23
N TYR A 185 1.45 -0.92 -7.70
CA TYR A 185 1.71 0.41 -8.26
C TYR A 185 1.58 1.50 -7.18
N LYS A 186 2.14 2.70 -7.41
CA LYS A 186 2.01 3.81 -6.46
C LYS A 186 0.57 4.25 -6.29
N ASP A 187 0.20 4.60 -5.07
CA ASP A 187 -1.09 5.24 -4.77
C ASP A 187 -1.02 6.73 -5.12
N LYS A 188 -1.61 7.16 -6.23
CA LYS A 188 -1.52 8.56 -6.67
C LYS A 188 -2.18 9.54 -5.69
N ASP A 189 -3.12 9.07 -4.88
CA ASP A 189 -3.88 9.91 -3.97
C ASP A 189 -3.10 10.15 -2.65
N LEU A 190 -2.12 9.31 -2.33
CA LEU A 190 -1.40 9.34 -1.04
C LEU A 190 0.09 9.74 -1.15
N ASN A 191 0.61 10.02 -2.34
CA ASN A 191 2.03 10.35 -2.59
C ASN A 191 2.23 11.73 -3.22
#